data_AF-A0A2C9JQ05-F1
#
_entry.id   AF-A0A2C9JQ05-F1
#
_cell.length_a   1.000
_cell.length_b   1.000
_cell.length_c   1.000
_cell.angle_alpha   90.00
_cell.angle_beta   90.00
_cell.angle_gamma   90.00
#
_symmetry.space_group_name_H-M   'P 1'
#
loop_
_entity.id
_entity.type
_entity.pdbx_description
1 polymer ?
#
loop_
_entity_poly.entity_id
_entity_poly.type
_entity_poly.pdbx_seq_one_letter_code
_entity_poly.pdbx_strand_id
1 'polypeptide(L)'
;MSFCSWSKAEYFRDHFEAGIYVCAKCGNELFNSEAKYKHATPWPAFTQTINPDSVRKTPESSTAIKLTCGQCFNNLGHEFIGDGPTPGVSRFCIFSSSLKFKPSEMAENKEETKS
;
A
#
# COMPACT_ATOMS: atom_id res chain seq x y z
N MET A 1 22.50 9.88 -27.80
CA MET A 1 22.60 9.06 -26.57
C MET A 1 21.28 9.21 -25.83
N SER A 2 20.44 8.17 -25.84
CA SER A 2 19.15 8.18 -25.14
C SER A 2 19.38 8.21 -23.65
N PHE A 3 19.12 9.35 -23.03
CA PHE A 3 18.91 9.43 -21.60
C PHE A 3 17.57 8.77 -21.29
N CYS A 4 17.60 7.51 -20.86
CA CYS A 4 16.45 6.89 -20.22
C CYS A 4 16.16 7.68 -18.94
N SER A 5 15.14 8.53 -18.97
CA SER A 5 14.51 9.10 -17.77
C SER A 5 13.87 7.96 -16.98
N TRP A 6 14.66 7.31 -16.11
CA TRP A 6 14.13 6.54 -14.99
C TRP A 6 13.61 7.53 -13.95
N SER A 7 12.45 8.12 -14.23
CA SER A 7 11.74 9.00 -13.29
C SER A 7 10.32 8.47 -13.11
N LYS A 8 10.21 7.25 -12.60
CA LYS A 8 8.98 6.81 -11.97
C LYS A 8 9.31 6.26 -10.60
N ALA A 9 9.83 7.16 -9.76
CA ALA A 9 9.90 6.93 -8.33
C ALA A 9 8.47 6.61 -7.86
N GLU A 10 8.29 5.45 -7.25
CA GLU A 10 7.01 5.12 -6.64
C GLU A 10 6.73 6.09 -5.49
N TYR A 11 5.64 6.83 -5.62
CA TYR A 11 5.33 8.01 -4.79
C TYR A 11 5.13 7.67 -3.30
N PHE A 12 4.74 6.44 -2.97
CA PHE A 12 4.41 6.02 -1.59
C PHE A 12 5.49 5.19 -0.91
N ARG A 13 6.65 4.95 -1.54
CA ARG A 13 7.71 4.13 -0.94
C ARG A 13 8.22 4.75 0.36
N ASP A 14 8.59 6.03 0.32
CA ASP A 14 9.16 6.77 1.45
C ASP A 14 8.10 7.59 2.23
N HIS A 15 6.81 7.39 1.94
CA HIS A 15 5.69 8.07 2.59
C HIS A 15 5.27 7.33 3.87
N PHE A 16 5.56 7.90 5.04
CA PHE A 16 5.23 7.31 6.35
C PHE A 16 4.32 8.23 7.19
N GLU A 17 3.65 9.17 6.55
CA GLU A 17 2.68 10.04 7.23
C GLU A 17 1.48 9.25 7.74
N ALA A 18 0.93 9.70 8.86
CA ALA A 18 -0.24 9.10 9.47
C ALA A 18 -1.50 9.37 8.64
N GLY A 19 -2.12 8.32 8.13
CA GLY A 19 -3.31 8.42 7.32
C GLY A 19 -3.79 7.07 6.78
N ILE A 20 -4.75 7.16 5.86
CA ILE A 20 -5.45 6.01 5.29
C ILE A 20 -5.18 5.96 3.79
N TYR A 21 -4.74 4.80 3.30
CA TYR A 21 -4.63 4.52 1.88
C TYR A 21 -5.98 4.02 1.37
N VAL A 22 -6.57 4.80 0.47
CA VAL A 22 -7.83 4.50 -0.19
C VAL A 22 -7.60 4.07 -1.63
N CYS A 23 -8.56 3.38 -2.23
CA CYS A 23 -8.52 3.02 -3.64
C CYS A 23 -8.56 4.27 -4.53
N ALA A 24 -7.63 4.39 -5.48
CA ALA A 24 -7.59 5.53 -6.40
C ALA A 24 -8.85 5.65 -7.29
N LYS A 25 -9.58 4.55 -7.54
CA LYS A 25 -10.79 4.55 -8.38
C LYS A 25 -12.08 4.86 -7.61
N CYS A 26 -12.32 4.17 -6.50
CA CYS A 26 -13.60 4.26 -5.78
C CYS A 26 -13.50 4.96 -4.42
N GLY A 27 -12.30 5.24 -3.93
CA GLY A 27 -12.12 5.87 -2.61
C GLY A 27 -12.37 4.95 -1.42
N ASN A 28 -12.54 3.63 -1.61
CA ASN A 28 -12.69 2.67 -0.52
C ASN A 28 -11.43 2.58 0.34
N GLU A 29 -11.57 2.44 1.65
CA GLU A 29 -10.45 2.37 2.60
C GLU A 29 -9.82 0.97 2.57
N LEU A 30 -8.51 0.91 2.28
CA LEU A 30 -7.81 -0.35 2.05
C LEU A 30 -6.76 -0.63 3.14
N PHE A 31 -5.84 0.30 3.36
CA PHE A 31 -4.70 0.11 4.26
C PHE A 31 -4.52 1.31 5.18
N ASN A 32 -4.09 1.05 6.41
CA ASN A 32 -3.69 2.09 7.35
C ASN A 32 -2.16 2.30 7.22
N SER A 33 -1.72 3.55 7.32
CA SER A 33 -0.31 3.93 7.45
C SER A 33 0.43 3.20 8.58
N GLU A 34 -0.23 2.90 9.70
CA GLU A 34 0.38 2.19 10.84
C GLU A 34 0.80 0.76 10.49
N ALA A 35 0.10 0.14 9.53
CA ALA A 35 0.42 -1.18 9.02
C ALA A 35 1.57 -1.17 7.99
N LYS A 36 1.99 0.01 7.53
CA LYS A 36 3.09 0.17 6.58
C LYS A 36 4.41 0.00 7.30
N TYR A 37 5.32 -0.77 6.70
CA TYR A 37 6.68 -0.92 7.22
C TYR A 37 7.72 -0.64 6.15
N LYS A 38 8.92 -0.26 6.58
CA LYS A 38 10.04 -0.01 5.67
C LYS A 38 10.59 -1.35 5.18
N HIS A 39 10.49 -1.59 3.88
CA HIS A 39 11.04 -2.79 3.25
C HIS A 39 12.02 -2.41 2.14
N ALA A 40 12.98 -3.29 1.82
CA ALA A 40 14.00 -3.05 0.80
C ALA A 40 13.47 -3.17 -0.65
N THR A 41 12.21 -3.56 -0.83
CA THR A 41 11.57 -3.65 -2.15
C THR A 41 11.18 -2.28 -2.69
N PRO A 42 11.09 -2.12 -4.02
CA PRO A 42 10.65 -0.87 -4.65
C PRO A 42 9.19 -0.50 -4.33
N TRP A 43 8.39 -1.44 -3.82
CA TRP A 43 6.94 -1.30 -3.59
C TRP A 43 6.60 -1.09 -2.10
N PRO A 44 5.54 -0.31 -1.79
CA PRO A 44 5.07 -0.14 -0.42
C PRO A 44 4.53 -1.46 0.12
N ALA A 45 5.05 -1.86 1.28
CA ALA A 45 4.70 -3.10 1.95
C ALA A 45 3.87 -2.82 3.20
N PHE A 46 2.79 -3.56 3.35
CA PHE A 46 1.90 -3.50 4.53
C PHE A 46 1.83 -4.87 5.21
N THR A 47 1.56 -4.87 6.51
CA THR A 47 1.36 -6.09 7.31
C THR A 47 -0.11 -6.49 7.39
N GLN A 48 -1.04 -5.54 7.31
CA GLN A 48 -2.47 -5.76 7.48
C GLN A 48 -3.32 -4.78 6.66
N THR A 49 -4.49 -5.24 6.24
CA THR A 49 -5.58 -4.44 5.67
C THR A 49 -6.46 -3.87 6.78
N ILE A 50 -7.12 -2.73 6.54
CA ILE A 50 -8.09 -2.16 7.52
C ILE A 50 -9.24 -3.13 7.74
N ASN A 51 -9.88 -3.55 6.64
CA ASN A 51 -10.96 -4.52 6.66
C ASN A 51 -10.67 -5.63 5.66
N PRO A 52 -10.90 -6.90 6.02
CA PRO A 52 -10.77 -8.02 5.08
C PRO A 52 -11.78 -7.91 3.93
N ASP A 53 -12.95 -7.29 4.15
CA ASP A 53 -14.00 -7.11 3.14
C ASP A 53 -13.70 -6.01 2.12
N SER A 54 -12.79 -5.07 2.45
CA SER A 54 -12.39 -3.99 1.54
C SER A 54 -11.61 -4.49 0.33
N VAL A 55 -10.94 -5.64 0.47
CA VAL A 55 -10.14 -6.27 -0.57
C VAL A 55 -10.63 -7.69 -0.85
N ARG A 56 -10.76 -8.03 -2.12
CA ARG A 56 -11.04 -9.38 -2.54
C ARG A 56 -9.73 -10.12 -2.77
N LYS A 57 -9.54 -11.17 -1.98
CA LYS A 57 -8.40 -12.09 -2.04
C LYS A 57 -8.71 -13.22 -3.02
N THR A 58 -7.85 -13.40 -4.02
CA THR A 58 -7.96 -14.50 -4.98
C THR A 58 -6.65 -15.28 -4.95
N PRO A 59 -6.64 -16.54 -4.45
CA PRO A 59 -5.43 -17.33 -4.40
C PRO A 59 -4.95 -17.62 -5.82
N GLU A 60 -3.73 -17.19 -6.16
CA GLU A 60 -3.10 -17.48 -7.44
C GLU A 60 -2.08 -18.63 -7.29
N SER A 61 -1.46 -18.74 -6.12
CA SER A 61 -0.47 -19.77 -5.80
C SER A 61 -0.48 -20.10 -4.30
N SER A 62 0.29 -21.10 -3.89
CA SER A 62 0.43 -21.49 -2.47
C SER A 62 1.00 -20.38 -1.58
N THR A 63 1.80 -19.48 -2.16
CA THR A 63 2.47 -18.39 -1.44
C THR A 63 1.98 -17.00 -1.83
N ALA A 64 1.20 -16.87 -2.90
CA ALA A 64 0.77 -15.58 -3.45
C ALA A 64 -0.74 -15.52 -3.67
N ILE A 65 -1.35 -14.48 -3.11
CA ILE A 65 -2.77 -14.15 -3.25
C ILE A 65 -2.88 -12.85 -4.01
N LYS A 66 -3.63 -12.83 -5.11
CA LYS A 66 -3.96 -11.61 -5.83
C LYS A 66 -5.00 -10.79 -5.06
N LEU A 67 -4.76 -9.49 -4.96
CA LEU A 67 -5.64 -8.54 -4.28
C LEU A 67 -6.32 -7.62 -5.29
N THR A 68 -7.65 -7.60 -5.21
CA THR A 68 -8.50 -6.68 -5.98
C THR A 68 -9.37 -5.87 -5.05
N CYS A 69 -9.82 -4.68 -5.47
CA CYS A 69 -10.74 -3.89 -4.66
C CYS A 69 -12.11 -4.58 -4.58
N GLY A 70 -12.69 -4.71 -3.38
CA GLY A 70 -14.02 -5.33 -3.21
C GLY A 70 -15.16 -4.56 -3.90
N GLN A 71 -15.01 -3.25 -4.08
CA GLN A 71 -16.03 -2.38 -4.67
C GLN A 71 -15.91 -2.25 -6.20
N CYS A 72 -14.71 -1.92 -6.69
CA CYS A 72 -14.48 -1.64 -8.11
C CYS A 72 -13.70 -2.73 -8.86
N PHE A 73 -13.32 -3.81 -8.17
CA PHE A 73 -12.54 -4.92 -8.72
C PHE A 73 -11.20 -4.52 -9.35
N ASN A 74 -10.70 -3.32 -9.02
CA ASN A 74 -9.43 -2.83 -9.53
C ASN A 74 -8.27 -3.64 -8.95
N ASN A 75 -7.26 -3.94 -9.77
CA ASN A 75 -6.05 -4.64 -9.31
C ASN A 75 -5.28 -3.74 -8.34
N LEU A 76 -5.10 -4.22 -7.10
CA LEU A 76 -4.36 -3.53 -6.06
C LEU A 76 -2.93 -4.06 -6.00
N GLY A 77 -2.75 -5.38 -6.06
CA GLY A 77 -1.43 -6.00 -5.98
C GLY A 77 -1.52 -7.46 -5.55
N HIS A 78 -0.57 -7.88 -4.70
CA HIS A 78 -0.47 -9.26 -4.22
C HIS A 78 -0.16 -9.29 -2.72
N GLU A 79 -0.72 -10.26 -2.02
CA GLU A 79 -0.36 -10.66 -0.65
C GLU A 79 0.52 -11.90 -0.74
N PHE A 80 1.71 -11.82 -0.14
CA PHE A 80 2.62 -12.94 -0.01
C PHE A 80 2.52 -13.52 1.41
N ILE A 81 1.99 -14.73 1.52
CA ILE A 81 1.77 -15.40 2.80
C ILE A 81 3.11 -15.91 3.34
N GLY A 82 3.48 -15.52 4.55
CA GLY A 82 4.72 -15.96 5.20
C GLY A 82 5.99 -15.24 4.74
N ASP A 83 5.88 -14.23 3.88
CA ASP A 83 7.00 -13.38 3.40
C ASP A 83 7.09 -12.04 4.16
N GLY A 84 6.61 -12.01 5.41
CA GLY A 84 6.63 -10.84 6.27
C GLY A 84 7.92 -10.67 7.09
N PRO A 85 8.08 -9.52 7.78
CA PRO A 85 9.27 -9.23 8.60
C PRO A 85 9.40 -10.13 9.83
N THR A 86 8.29 -10.75 10.25
CA THR A 86 8.23 -11.72 11.33
C THR A 86 7.59 -13.02 10.84
N PRO A 87 8.01 -14.18 11.35
CA PRO A 87 7.44 -15.46 10.97
C PRO A 87 5.94 -15.47 11.26
N GLY A 88 5.13 -15.73 10.23
CA GLY A 88 3.66 -15.75 10.31
C GLY A 88 2.96 -14.47 9.86
N VAL A 89 3.69 -13.38 9.55
CA VAL A 89 3.09 -12.17 8.98
C VAL A 89 3.09 -12.25 7.46
N SER A 90 1.97 -11.88 6.84
CA SER A 90 1.86 -11.74 5.39
C SER A 90 2.35 -10.36 4.93
N ARG A 91 3.00 -10.32 3.77
CA ARG A 91 3.41 -9.07 3.13
C ARG A 91 2.41 -8.68 2.05
N PHE A 92 1.73 -7.56 2.26
CA PHE A 92 0.85 -6.95 1.27
C PHE A 92 1.67 -6.02 0.38
N CYS A 93 1.86 -6.41 -0.87
CA CYS A 93 2.58 -5.68 -1.88
C CYS A 93 1.59 -5.00 -2.83
N ILE A 94 1.43 -3.69 -2.71
CA ILE A 94 0.38 -2.94 -3.41
C ILE A 94 1.00 -1.92 -4.35
N PHE A 95 0.43 -1.79 -5.54
CA PHE A 95 0.88 -0.80 -6.51
C PHE A 95 0.52 0.61 -6.04
N SER A 96 1.51 1.50 -5.98
CA SER A 96 1.30 2.89 -5.60
C SER A 96 0.30 3.61 -6.53
N SER A 97 0.23 3.20 -7.81
CA SER A 97 -0.71 3.75 -8.80
C SER A 97 -2.18 3.45 -8.52
N SER A 98 -2.47 2.39 -7.77
CA SER A 98 -3.83 1.97 -7.44
C SER A 98 -4.31 2.52 -6.10
N LEU A 99 -3.44 3.23 -5.38
CA LEU A 99 -3.70 3.83 -4.08
C LEU A 99 -3.73 5.35 -4.15
N LYS A 100 -4.51 5.94 -3.27
CA LYS A 100 -4.50 7.37 -2.97
C LYS A 100 -4.36 7.51 -1.46
N PHE A 101 -3.46 8.36 -1.00
CA PHE A 101 -3.31 8.63 0.43
C PHE A 101 -4.29 9.71 0.86
N LYS A 102 -4.97 9.49 1.98
CA LYS A 102 -5.74 10.49 2.71
C LYS A 102 -5.04 10.71 4.06
N PRO A 103 -4.48 11.91 4.33
CA PRO A 103 -3.96 12.21 5.66
C PRO A 103 -5.10 12.12 6.68
N SER A 104 -4.79 11.58 7.86
CA SER A 104 -5.70 11.71 9.00
C SER A 104 -5.69 13.18 9.44
N GLU A 105 -6.81 13.74 9.90
CA GLU A 105 -6.86 15.14 10.40
C GLU A 105 -5.86 15.40 11.53
N MET A 106 -5.35 14.36 12.18
CA MET A 106 -4.28 14.47 13.19
C MET A 106 -2.86 14.61 12.62
N ALA A 107 -2.66 14.42 11.32
CA ALA A 107 -1.36 14.49 10.65
C ALA A 107 -1.02 15.88 10.11
N GLU A 108 -2.04 16.74 9.89
CA GLU A 108 -1.87 18.09 9.35
C GLU A 108 -1.11 19.02 10.31
N ASN A 109 -0.95 18.62 11.58
CA ASN A 109 -0.32 19.44 12.60
C ASN A 109 1.21 19.27 12.74
N LYS A 110 1.91 18.74 11.72
CA LYS A 110 3.37 18.48 11.79
C LYS A 110 4.24 19.11 10.69
N GLU A 111 3.66 19.74 9.66
CA GLU A 111 4.45 20.42 8.62
C GLU A 111 4.59 21.94 8.80
N GLU A 112 3.92 22.55 9.76
CA GLU A 112 4.07 23.98 10.09
C GLU A 112 5.10 24.20 11.22
N THR A 113 6.32 23.67 11.07
CA THR A 113 7.47 24.12 11.90
C THR A 113 8.79 23.86 11.16
N LYS A 114 8.93 24.49 10.00
CA LYS A 114 10.24 24.72 9.39
C LYS A 114 10.31 26.16 8.90
N SER A 115 10.60 27.08 9.82
CA SER A 115 11.07 28.44 9.54
C SER A 115 12.16 28.77 10.53
#